data_AF-A6MLI4-F1
#
_entry.id   AF-A6MLI4-F1
#
_cell.length_a   1.000
_cell.length_b   1.000
_cell.length_c   1.000
_cell.angle_alpha   90.00
_cell.angle_beta   90.00
_cell.angle_gamma   90.00
#
_symmetry.space_group_name_H-M   'P 1'
#
loop_
_entity.id
_entity.type
_entity.pdbx_description
1 polymer ?
#
loop_
_entity_poly.entity_id
_entity_poly.type
_entity_poly.pdbx_seq_one_letter_code
_entity_poly.pdbx_strand_id
1 'polypeptide(L)'
;PEFIQYLLDVHRPVGMDIHWEHVSRLCSPCLIDYDFVGKFESMEEDANFFLSLIHAPRNLTFPRFKDRHSQEARTTARIAHQYFAQLSALQRQRTYDFYYMDYLMFNYSKPFADLY
;
A
#
# COMPACT_ATOMS: atom_id res chain seq x y z
N PRO A 1 9.54 0.21 -16.45
CA PRO A 1 9.56 1.56 -15.83
C PRO A 1 10.80 1.74 -14.96
N GLU A 2 11.40 2.92 -15.01
CA GLU A 2 12.64 3.31 -14.35
C GLU A 2 12.55 3.13 -12.83
N PHE A 3 11.40 3.48 -12.24
CA PHE A 3 11.17 3.37 -10.80
C PHE A 3 11.28 1.92 -10.29
N ILE A 4 10.66 0.96 -10.98
CA ILE A 4 10.74 -0.46 -10.58
C ILE A 4 12.16 -1.00 -10.75
N GLN A 5 12.88 -0.56 -11.78
CA GLN A 5 14.28 -0.94 -11.96
C GLN A 5 15.14 -0.43 -10.80
N TYR A 6 14.91 0.81 -10.37
CA TYR A 6 15.59 1.40 -9.22
C TYR A 6 15.22 0.69 -7.90
N LEU A 7 13.93 0.43 -7.66
CA LEU A 7 13.44 -0.21 -6.43
C LEU A 7 14.06 -1.61 -6.24
N LEU A 8 14.15 -2.37 -7.34
CA LEU A 8 14.67 -3.73 -7.34
C LEU A 8 16.20 -3.82 -7.46
N ASP A 9 16.89 -2.69 -7.59
CA ASP A 9 18.34 -2.66 -7.65
C ASP A 9 18.94 -2.85 -6.25
N VAL A 10 19.76 -3.89 -6.11
CA VAL A 10 20.52 -4.19 -4.87
C VAL A 10 21.69 -3.25 -4.65
N HIS A 11 22.13 -2.56 -5.72
CA HIS A 11 23.20 -1.57 -5.70
C HIS A 11 22.68 -0.13 -5.77
N ARG A 12 21.39 0.09 -5.49
CA ARG A 12 20.79 1.42 -5.46
C ARG A 12 21.64 2.41 -4.64
N PRO A 13 21.87 3.62 -5.14
CA PRO A 13 22.81 4.58 -4.54
C PRO A 13 22.29 5.19 -3.23
N VAL A 14 20.97 5.26 -3.09
CA VAL A 14 20.27 5.68 -1.88
C VAL A 14 19.65 4.43 -1.28
N GLY A 15 19.72 4.28 0.05
CA GLY A 15 19.12 3.14 0.76
C GLY A 15 17.62 2.98 0.50
N MET A 16 17.00 1.97 1.12
CA MET A 16 15.54 1.84 1.00
C MET A 16 14.85 3.04 1.66
N ASP A 17 14.09 3.80 0.86
CA ASP A 17 13.25 4.87 1.38
C ASP A 17 12.08 4.26 2.15
N ILE A 18 11.71 4.86 3.27
CA ILE A 18 10.61 4.39 4.13
C ILE A 18 9.27 4.31 3.37
N HIS A 19 9.07 5.09 2.31
CA HIS A 19 7.83 5.05 1.53
C HIS A 19 7.71 3.80 0.66
N TRP A 20 8.81 3.07 0.43
CA TRP A 20 8.84 1.87 -0.43
C TRP A 20 9.34 0.62 0.32
N GLU A 21 9.71 0.75 1.59
CA GLU A 21 10.08 -0.36 2.46
C GLU A 21 8.88 -1.27 2.76
N HIS A 22 9.15 -2.50 3.20
CA HIS A 22 8.11 -3.44 3.61
C HIS A 22 7.32 -2.94 4.81
N VAL A 23 5.99 -2.94 4.72
CA VAL A 23 5.11 -2.52 5.82
C VAL A 23 5.28 -3.45 7.02
N SER A 24 5.48 -4.75 6.78
CA SER A 24 5.80 -5.74 7.81
C SER A 24 7.06 -5.39 8.62
N ARG A 25 8.04 -4.71 8.02
CA ARG A 25 9.25 -4.24 8.72
C ARG A 25 9.01 -2.95 9.48
N LEU A 26 8.38 -1.97 8.83
CA LEU A 26 8.13 -0.66 9.42
C LEU A 26 7.18 -0.74 10.62
N CYS A 27 6.15 -1.57 10.53
CA CYS A 27 5.11 -1.66 11.56
C CYS A 27 5.35 -2.80 12.55
N SER A 28 6.17 -3.81 12.23
CA SER A 28 6.41 -4.95 13.13
C SER A 28 5.13 -5.55 13.74
N PRO A 29 4.11 -5.93 12.94
CA PRO A 29 2.80 -6.33 13.44
C PRO A 29 2.79 -7.66 14.23
N CYS A 30 3.90 -8.39 14.25
CA CYS A 30 4.07 -9.55 15.13
C CYS A 30 4.53 -9.17 16.55
N LEU A 31 5.08 -7.96 16.73
CA LEU A 31 5.65 -7.48 18.00
C LEU A 31 4.77 -6.42 18.67
N ILE A 32 3.93 -5.74 17.89
CA ILE A 32 3.03 -4.69 18.37
C ILE A 32 1.60 -5.19 18.23
N ASP A 33 0.84 -5.15 19.32
CA ASP A 33 -0.57 -5.50 19.35
C ASP A 33 -1.40 -4.29 18.89
N TYR A 34 -1.73 -4.27 17.59
CA TYR A 34 -2.48 -3.17 16.99
C TYR A 34 -3.97 -3.37 17.19
N ASP A 35 -4.64 -2.41 17.85
CA ASP A 35 -6.11 -2.38 17.94
C ASP A 35 -6.79 -2.18 16.58
N PHE A 36 -6.07 -1.57 15.62
CA PHE A 36 -6.59 -1.25 14.30
C PHE A 36 -5.46 -1.16 13.25
N VAL A 37 -5.71 -1.75 12.08
CA VAL A 37 -4.86 -1.63 10.88
C VAL A 37 -5.76 -1.22 9.70
N GLY A 38 -5.57 0.01 9.21
CA GLY A 38 -6.31 0.55 8.06
C GLY A 38 -5.59 0.31 6.73
N LYS A 39 -6.33 0.46 5.63
CA LYS A 39 -5.85 0.30 4.26
C LYS A 39 -6.12 1.55 3.42
N PHE A 40 -5.23 1.85 2.47
CA PHE A 40 -5.39 3.03 1.62
C PHE A 40 -6.60 2.91 0.67
N GLU A 41 -6.94 1.68 0.27
CA GLU A 41 -8.05 1.40 -0.64
C GLU A 41 -9.42 1.64 0.01
N SER A 42 -9.51 1.53 1.34
CA SER A 42 -10.71 1.74 2.17
C SER A 42 -10.53 2.89 3.17
N MET A 43 -9.66 3.85 2.86
CA MET A 43 -9.22 4.89 3.80
C MET A 43 -10.38 5.68 4.43
N GLU A 44 -11.43 5.99 3.67
CA GLU A 44 -12.57 6.75 4.20
C GLU A 44 -13.40 5.91 5.15
N GLU A 45 -13.71 4.67 4.78
CA GLU A 45 -14.42 3.72 5.64
C GLU A 45 -13.62 3.43 6.92
N ASP A 46 -12.33 3.15 6.77
CA ASP A 46 -11.40 2.82 7.85
C ASP A 46 -11.21 3.98 8.82
N ALA A 47 -11.07 5.20 8.32
CA ALA A 47 -10.96 6.37 9.17
C ALA A 47 -12.26 6.66 9.94
N ASN A 48 -13.42 6.51 9.30
CA ASN A 48 -14.71 6.69 9.98
C ASN A 48 -14.95 5.59 11.03
N PHE A 49 -14.56 4.34 10.73
CA PHE A 49 -14.57 3.26 11.71
C PHE A 49 -13.67 3.58 12.90
N PHE A 50 -12.42 3.99 12.65
CA PHE A 50 -11.48 4.35 13.70
C PHE A 50 -12.01 5.49 14.59
N LEU A 51 -12.61 6.53 14.01
CA LEU A 51 -13.24 7.62 14.77
C LEU A 51 -14.35 7.11 15.70
N SER A 52 -15.16 6.15 15.24
CA SER A 52 -16.19 5.53 16.06
C SER A 52 -15.60 4.65 17.18
N LEU A 53 -14.53 3.90 16.88
CA LEU A 53 -13.81 3.04 17.84
C LEU A 53 -13.27 3.85 19.02
N ILE A 54 -12.74 5.04 18.77
CA ILE A 54 -12.21 5.93 19.81
C ILE A 54 -13.28 6.83 20.48
N HIS A 55 -14.56 6.62 20.18
CA HIS A 55 -15.68 7.44 20.68
C HIS A 55 -15.54 8.93 20.35
N ALA A 56 -15.00 9.26 19.18
CA ALA A 56 -14.89 10.64 18.73
C ALA A 56 -16.29 11.30 18.60
N PRO A 57 -16.38 12.65 18.70
CA PRO A 57 -17.62 13.36 18.47
C PRO A 57 -18.25 13.01 17.12
N ARG A 58 -19.57 12.80 17.10
CA ARG A 58 -20.30 12.38 15.87
C ARG A 58 -20.24 13.39 14.72
N ASN A 59 -19.88 14.64 15.00
CA ASN A 59 -19.69 15.69 14.00
C ASN A 59 -18.25 15.74 13.43
N LEU A 60 -17.33 14.90 13.93
CA LEU A 60 -16.01 14.72 13.36
C LEU A 60 -16.06 13.60 12.31
N THR A 61 -15.66 13.92 11.09
CA THR A 61 -15.66 12.99 9.96
C THR A 61 -14.34 13.03 9.23
N PHE A 62 -13.96 11.92 8.59
CA PHE A 62 -12.80 11.93 7.71
C PHE A 62 -13.02 12.89 6.52
N PRO A 63 -12.04 13.76 6.19
CA PRO A 63 -12.20 14.70 5.10
C PRO A 63 -12.27 13.99 3.74
N ARG A 64 -13.27 14.38 2.93
CA ARG A 64 -13.42 13.90 1.55
C ARG A 64 -12.52 14.61 0.54
N PHE A 65 -12.03 15.81 0.88
CA PHE A 65 -11.17 16.57 -0.01
C PHE A 65 -9.73 16.05 0.06
N LYS A 66 -9.02 16.13 -1.08
CA LYS A 66 -7.57 16.05 -1.10
C LYS A 66 -7.03 17.48 -1.17
N ASP A 67 -6.12 17.82 -0.27
CA ASP A 67 -5.47 19.13 -0.22
C ASP A 67 -4.55 19.34 -1.43
N ARG A 68 -3.76 18.31 -1.77
CA ARG A 68 -2.89 18.25 -2.94
C ARG A 68 -3.48 17.29 -3.96
N HIS A 69 -3.39 17.64 -5.24
CA HIS A 69 -3.91 16.81 -6.34
C HIS A 69 -5.42 16.50 -6.20
N SER A 70 -6.21 17.54 -5.94
CA SER A 70 -7.66 17.45 -5.69
C SER A 70 -8.47 16.80 -6.83
N GLN A 71 -7.96 16.86 -8.05
CA GLN A 71 -8.58 16.28 -9.24
C GLN A 71 -8.15 14.83 -9.51
N GLU A 72 -7.13 14.33 -8.82
CA GLU A 72 -6.62 12.98 -9.06
C GLU A 72 -7.42 11.95 -8.28
N ALA A 73 -7.62 10.78 -8.89
CA ALA A 73 -8.29 9.66 -8.22
C ALA A 73 -7.48 9.18 -7.01
N ARG A 74 -8.15 8.72 -5.94
CA ARG A 74 -7.48 7.95 -4.87
C ARG A 74 -6.98 6.63 -5.45
N THR A 75 -5.92 6.08 -4.87
CA THR A 75 -5.42 4.75 -5.27
C THR A 75 -6.56 3.74 -5.14
N THR A 76 -6.80 2.99 -6.21
CA THR A 76 -7.77 1.90 -6.26
C THR A 76 -7.10 0.66 -6.82
N ALA A 77 -7.67 -0.52 -6.59
CA ALA A 77 -7.21 -1.76 -7.21
C ALA A 77 -7.12 -1.64 -8.75
N ARG A 78 -8.07 -0.92 -9.38
CA ARG A 78 -8.05 -0.66 -10.83
C ARG A 78 -6.83 0.17 -11.26
N ILE A 79 -6.54 1.26 -10.54
CA ILE A 79 -5.38 2.12 -10.84
C ILE A 79 -4.09 1.36 -10.62
N ALA A 80 -3.97 0.62 -9.51
CA ALA A 80 -2.82 -0.25 -9.26
C ALA A 80 -2.63 -1.23 -10.42
N HIS A 81 -3.67 -1.97 -10.81
CA HIS A 81 -3.61 -2.89 -11.95
C HIS A 81 -3.16 -2.21 -13.25
N GLN A 82 -3.65 -0.99 -13.54
CA GLN A 82 -3.23 -0.23 -14.73
C GLN A 82 -1.73 0.09 -14.75
N TYR A 83 -1.13 0.43 -13.62
CA TYR A 83 0.30 0.68 -13.53
C TYR A 83 1.13 -0.61 -13.61
N PHE A 84 0.71 -1.66 -12.90
CA PHE A 84 1.41 -2.96 -12.95
C PHE A 84 1.31 -3.63 -14.34
N ALA A 85 0.28 -3.34 -15.13
CA ALA A 85 0.16 -3.81 -16.50
C ALA A 85 1.25 -3.24 -17.44
N GLN A 86 1.90 -2.13 -17.06
CA GLN A 86 3.02 -1.53 -17.82
C GLN A 86 4.35 -2.25 -17.57
N LEU A 87 4.41 -3.16 -16.60
CA LEU A 87 5.61 -3.94 -16.28
C LEU A 87 5.73 -5.16 -17.19
N SER A 88 6.96 -5.60 -17.45
CA SER A 88 7.17 -6.94 -18.03
C SER A 88 6.76 -8.02 -17.02
N ALA A 89 6.50 -9.25 -17.49
CA ALA A 89 6.19 -10.36 -16.58
C ALA A 89 7.30 -10.59 -15.55
N LEU A 90 8.58 -10.47 -15.96
CA LEU A 90 9.72 -10.57 -15.06
C LEU A 90 9.73 -9.45 -14.01
N GLN A 91 9.42 -8.21 -14.41
CA GLN A 91 9.32 -7.09 -13.47
C GLN A 91 8.17 -7.30 -12.49
N ARG A 92 6.99 -7.75 -12.96
CA ARG A 92 5.85 -8.08 -12.08
C ARG A 92 6.23 -9.13 -11.06
N GLN A 93 6.83 -10.24 -11.49
CA GLN A 93 7.24 -11.32 -10.58
C GLN A 93 8.24 -10.81 -9.54
N ARG A 94 9.30 -10.11 -9.96
CA ARG A 94 10.30 -9.59 -9.03
C ARG A 94 9.74 -8.57 -8.05
N THR A 95 8.81 -7.71 -8.49
CA THR A 95 8.13 -6.78 -7.59
C THR A 95 7.20 -7.51 -6.61
N TYR A 96 6.51 -8.56 -7.06
CA TYR A 96 5.70 -9.41 -6.18
C TYR A 96 6.56 -10.12 -5.15
N ASP A 97 7.65 -10.76 -5.57
CA ASP A 97 8.63 -11.41 -4.67
C ASP A 97 9.19 -10.42 -3.66
N PHE A 98 9.49 -9.20 -4.11
CA PHE A 98 9.99 -8.13 -3.27
C PHE A 98 9.02 -7.82 -2.12
N TYR A 99 7.71 -7.71 -2.39
CA TYR A 99 6.68 -7.42 -1.36
C TYR A 99 5.95 -8.66 -0.82
N TYR A 100 6.42 -9.88 -1.10
CA TYR A 100 5.67 -11.11 -0.88
C TYR A 100 5.16 -11.27 0.56
N MET A 101 5.99 -10.94 1.55
CA MET A 101 5.62 -11.03 2.95
C MET A 101 4.49 -10.07 3.32
N ASP A 102 4.46 -8.86 2.74
CA ASP A 102 3.37 -7.91 2.97
C ASP A 102 2.07 -8.40 2.31
N TYR A 103 2.17 -8.99 1.11
CA TYR A 103 1.01 -9.62 0.46
C TYR A 103 0.37 -10.69 1.35
N LEU A 104 1.19 -11.59 1.90
CA LEU A 104 0.72 -12.63 2.80
C LEU A 104 0.15 -12.05 4.10
N MET A 105 0.91 -11.18 4.76
CA MET A 105 0.59 -10.67 6.10
C MET A 105 -0.68 -9.84 6.13
N PHE A 106 -0.94 -9.04 5.09
CA PHE A 106 -2.12 -8.18 4.99
C PHE A 106 -3.22 -8.74 4.09
N ASN A 107 -3.09 -10.03 3.72
CA ASN A 107 -4.05 -10.80 2.93
C ASN A 107 -4.44 -10.10 1.61
N TYR A 108 -3.44 -9.63 0.88
CA TYR A 108 -3.62 -9.10 -0.48
C TYR A 108 -3.60 -10.23 -1.50
N SER A 109 -4.52 -10.18 -2.47
CA SER A 109 -4.52 -11.10 -3.60
C SER A 109 -3.39 -10.76 -4.58
N LYS A 110 -2.96 -11.78 -5.34
CA LYS A 110 -2.05 -11.58 -6.47
C LYS A 110 -2.75 -10.67 -7.51
N PRO A 111 -2.12 -9.54 -7.91
CA PRO A 111 -2.75 -8.61 -8.84
C PRO A 111 -2.85 -9.15 -10.27
N PHE A 112 -2.07 -10.18 -10.62
CA PHE A 112 -2.07 -10.83 -11.92
C PHE A 112 -1.95 -12.35 -11.77
N ALA A 113 -2.53 -13.09 -12.71
CA ALA A 113 -2.52 -14.55 -12.71
C ALA A 113 -1.16 -15.16 -13.08
N ASP A 114 -0.25 -14.37 -13.66
CA ASP A 114 1.10 -14.80 -14.06
C ASP A 114 2.13 -14.74 -12.92
N LEU A 115 1.68 -14.43 -11.69
CA LEU A 115 2.52 -14.37 -10.50
C LEU A 115 2.56 -15.73 -9.78
N TYR A 116 3.75 -16.22 -9.47
CA TYR A 116 4.01 -17.49 -8.80
C TYR A 116 4.34 -17.31 -7.33
#